data_AF-A0A847GU02-F1
#
_entry.id   AF-A0A847GU02-F1
#
_cell.length_a   1.000
_cell.length_b   1.000
_cell.length_c   1.000
_cell.angle_alpha   90.00
_cell.angle_beta   90.00
_cell.angle_gamma   90.00
#
_symmetry.space_group_name_H-M   'P 1'
#
loop_
_entity.id
_entity.type
_entity.pdbx_description
1 polymer ?
#
loop_
_entity_poly.entity_id
_entity_poly.type
_entity_poly.pdbx_seq_one_letter_code
_entity_poly.pdbx_strand_id
1 'polypeptide(L)'
;MTRPPPPPPPSSRYRTLGLAAALFLMVAYFGGEWLLAHVIQGPLDVARNRRTQLERDIQQRETSLRRLREASQLLARWEDQSLPADTEAARSLYQAWLVELVDDVGLGSPSVTSSEPVPRAGLYYTLSFAVRARGTLEQLTQFLFAFYRTDLLHQVRSLTITPLQRTDQLDLSLAIETLILQASSAAGAKPAVAAAGATTENVYEQFRRRSWRISDRLAFDDQEAYQAIVRRNIFALGGGFDPTDNTYLTSITQIDGQPEVWFTNRATDEVVRLRAGGRLTLGPLTFLLAEVFDTDVVIETDGERWLLGLGDKITEAHALPPEF
;
A
#
# COMPACT_ATOMS: atom_id res chain seq x y z
N MET A 1 121.12 37.62 -38.41
CA MET A 1 120.28 38.09 -37.27
C MET A 1 118.82 38.02 -37.70
N THR A 2 118.06 37.02 -37.26
CA THR A 2 116.59 37.04 -37.13
C THR A 2 116.18 35.95 -36.14
N ARG A 3 115.34 36.32 -35.16
CA ARG A 3 114.95 35.56 -33.96
C ARG A 3 113.70 34.69 -34.26
N PRO A 4 113.53 33.49 -33.68
CA PRO A 4 112.28 32.71 -33.84
C PRO A 4 111.14 33.28 -32.97
N PRO A 5 109.86 33.16 -33.37
CA PRO A 5 108.70 33.49 -32.52
C PRO A 5 108.36 32.36 -31.52
N PRO A 6 107.60 32.65 -30.45
CA PRO A 6 107.58 31.90 -29.18
C PRO A 6 106.69 30.65 -29.19
N PRO A 7 106.88 29.70 -28.25
CA PRO A 7 106.02 28.53 -28.13
C PRO A 7 104.62 28.89 -27.56
N PRO A 8 103.54 28.20 -27.98
CA PRO A 8 102.20 28.42 -27.46
C PRO A 8 102.04 27.90 -26.01
N PRO A 9 101.17 28.51 -25.17
CA PRO A 9 101.05 28.16 -23.75
C PRO A 9 100.28 26.85 -23.51
N PRO A 10 100.63 26.05 -22.49
CA PRO A 10 100.01 24.76 -22.20
C PRO A 10 98.84 24.92 -21.20
N SER A 11 97.59 25.07 -21.66
CA SER A 11 96.45 24.99 -20.72
C SER A 11 95.10 24.52 -21.29
N SER A 12 95.02 24.03 -22.52
CA SER A 12 93.72 23.61 -23.11
C SER A 12 93.27 22.20 -22.73
N ARG A 13 94.20 21.28 -22.40
CA ARG A 13 93.88 19.85 -22.21
C ARG A 13 93.25 19.50 -20.85
N TYR A 14 93.59 20.21 -19.78
CA TYR A 14 93.03 19.93 -18.45
C TYR A 14 91.60 20.48 -18.27
N ARG A 15 91.24 21.55 -18.99
CA ARG A 15 89.88 22.13 -18.97
C ARG A 15 88.87 21.27 -19.74
N THR A 16 89.29 20.63 -20.83
CA THR A 16 88.43 19.73 -21.62
C THR A 16 88.15 18.41 -20.90
N LEU A 17 89.12 17.86 -20.18
CA LEU A 17 88.96 16.66 -19.34
C LEU A 17 88.01 16.89 -18.15
N GLY A 18 88.11 18.04 -17.47
CA GLY A 18 87.20 18.39 -16.38
C GLY A 18 85.75 18.59 -16.84
N LEU A 19 85.55 19.23 -17.99
CA LEU A 19 84.23 19.40 -18.61
C LEU A 19 83.64 18.07 -19.09
N ALA A 20 84.46 17.17 -19.64
CA ALA A 20 84.01 15.84 -20.05
C ALA A 20 83.56 14.98 -18.85
N ALA A 21 84.30 15.04 -17.74
CA ALA A 21 83.93 14.33 -16.51
C ALA A 21 82.63 14.88 -15.88
N ALA A 22 82.46 16.21 -15.86
CA ALA A 22 81.23 16.85 -15.39
C ALA A 22 80.02 16.52 -16.28
N LEU A 23 80.20 16.51 -17.61
CA LEU A 23 79.17 16.12 -18.56
C LEU A 23 78.78 14.65 -18.40
N PHE A 24 79.76 13.76 -18.19
CA PHE A 24 79.52 12.34 -17.96
C PHE A 24 78.74 12.11 -16.65
N LEU A 25 79.10 12.79 -15.56
CA LEU A 25 78.35 12.76 -14.31
C LEU A 25 76.94 13.30 -14.46
N MET A 26 76.75 14.36 -15.24
CA MET A 26 75.44 14.92 -15.52
C MET A 26 74.57 13.95 -16.35
N VAL A 27 75.14 13.32 -17.37
CA VAL A 27 74.46 12.30 -18.18
C VAL A 27 74.18 11.03 -17.36
N ALA A 28 75.06 10.64 -16.46
CA ALA A 28 74.82 9.50 -15.57
C ALA A 28 73.73 9.80 -14.53
N TYR A 29 73.71 11.02 -13.99
CA TYR A 29 72.69 11.46 -13.02
C TYR A 29 71.31 11.61 -13.70
N PHE A 30 71.23 12.35 -14.80
CA PHE A 30 69.97 12.55 -15.53
C PHE A 30 69.53 11.32 -16.34
N GLY A 31 70.46 10.53 -16.86
CA GLY A 31 70.17 9.30 -17.61
C GLY A 31 69.80 8.13 -16.70
N GLY A 32 70.33 8.08 -15.48
CA GLY A 32 69.96 7.09 -14.47
C GLY A 32 68.53 7.24 -13.99
N GLU A 33 68.07 8.47 -13.72
CA GLU A 33 66.68 8.74 -13.35
C GLU A 33 65.70 8.45 -14.48
N TRP A 34 66.04 8.80 -15.73
CA TRP A 34 65.18 8.53 -16.89
C TRP A 34 65.02 7.02 -17.16
N LEU A 35 66.09 6.24 -17.07
CA LEU A 35 66.07 4.80 -17.35
C LEU A 35 65.30 4.01 -16.27
N LEU A 36 65.44 4.38 -15.00
CA LEU A 36 64.69 3.77 -13.89
C LEU A 36 63.18 4.04 -14.00
N ALA A 37 62.80 5.27 -14.36
CA ALA A 37 61.40 5.65 -14.54
C ALA A 37 60.75 4.98 -15.77
N HIS A 38 61.46 4.89 -16.90
CA HIS A 38 60.86 4.39 -18.15
C HIS A 38 60.91 2.87 -18.34
N VAL A 39 61.91 2.17 -17.81
CA VAL A 39 62.11 0.72 -18.10
C VAL A 39 61.53 -0.18 -17.00
N ILE A 40 61.53 0.26 -15.73
CA ILE A 40 61.14 -0.61 -14.59
C ILE A 40 59.77 -0.25 -14.02
N GLN A 41 59.41 1.04 -13.93
CA GLN A 41 58.14 1.47 -13.32
C GLN A 41 56.93 1.29 -14.27
N GLY A 42 57.10 1.59 -15.56
CA GLY A 42 56.06 1.44 -16.59
C GLY A 42 55.35 0.06 -16.63
N PRO A 43 56.07 -1.09 -16.76
CA PRO A 43 55.41 -2.40 -16.83
C PRO A 43 54.73 -2.82 -15.52
N LEU A 44 55.23 -2.36 -14.37
CA LEU A 44 54.60 -2.61 -13.07
C LEU A 44 53.31 -1.82 -12.90
N ASP A 45 53.29 -0.56 -13.33
CA ASP A 45 52.11 0.29 -13.24
C ASP A 45 51.02 -0.16 -14.23
N VAL A 46 51.39 -0.65 -15.42
CA VAL A 46 50.46 -1.31 -16.34
C VAL A 46 49.84 -2.56 -15.71
N ALA A 47 50.64 -3.39 -15.04
CA ALA A 47 50.14 -4.59 -14.35
C ALA A 47 49.21 -4.23 -13.16
N ARG A 48 49.57 -3.21 -12.36
CA ARG A 48 48.75 -2.70 -11.25
C ARG A 48 47.43 -2.10 -11.76
N ASN A 49 47.48 -1.28 -12.80
CA ASN A 49 46.29 -0.69 -13.40
C ASN A 49 45.36 -1.76 -13.97
N ARG A 50 45.91 -2.79 -14.63
CA ARG A 50 45.12 -3.92 -15.13
C ARG A 50 44.48 -4.73 -14.00
N ARG A 51 45.19 -4.94 -12.89
CA ARG A 51 44.63 -5.60 -11.71
C ARG A 51 43.47 -4.80 -11.10
N THR A 52 43.65 -3.49 -10.88
CA THR A 52 42.58 -2.65 -10.33
C THR A 52 41.38 -2.52 -11.27
N GLN A 53 41.59 -2.58 -12.59
CA GLN A 53 40.51 -2.62 -13.58
C GLN A 53 39.75 -3.94 -13.51
N LEU A 54 40.46 -5.06 -13.48
CA LEU A 54 39.86 -6.40 -13.33
C LEU A 54 39.08 -6.53 -12.01
N GLU A 55 39.61 -6.01 -10.91
CA GLU A 55 38.92 -5.99 -9.60
C GLU A 55 37.63 -5.15 -9.67
N ARG A 56 37.66 -4.00 -10.33
CA ARG A 56 36.45 -3.17 -10.58
C ARG A 56 35.43 -3.89 -11.45
N ASP A 57 35.86 -4.55 -12.52
CA ASP A 57 34.98 -5.32 -13.41
C ASP A 57 34.34 -6.50 -12.67
N ILE A 58 35.08 -7.20 -11.81
CA ILE A 58 34.55 -8.28 -10.97
C ILE A 58 33.49 -7.73 -10.02
N GLN A 59 33.76 -6.62 -9.32
CA GLN A 59 32.78 -6.00 -8.43
C GLN A 59 31.50 -5.54 -9.17
N GLN A 60 31.64 -4.97 -10.37
CA GLN A 60 30.50 -4.59 -11.21
C GLN A 60 29.68 -5.80 -11.65
N ARG A 61 30.34 -6.92 -11.99
CA ARG A 61 29.66 -8.17 -12.37
C ARG A 61 28.96 -8.80 -11.17
N GLU A 62 29.60 -8.84 -10.00
CA GLU A 62 28.99 -9.36 -8.78
C GLU A 62 27.77 -8.55 -8.34
N THR A 63 27.83 -7.23 -8.43
CA THR A 63 26.68 -6.36 -8.13
C THR A 63 25.56 -6.55 -9.16
N SER A 64 25.90 -6.70 -10.43
CA SER A 64 24.93 -7.05 -11.48
C SER A 64 24.25 -8.40 -11.24
N LEU A 65 25.02 -9.44 -10.90
CA LEU A 65 24.48 -10.76 -10.57
C LEU A 65 23.57 -10.74 -9.34
N ARG A 66 23.93 -9.97 -8.30
CA ARG A 66 23.07 -9.78 -7.13
C ARG A 66 21.72 -9.15 -7.50
N ARG A 67 21.74 -8.05 -8.26
CA ARG A 67 20.53 -7.39 -8.76
C ARG A 67 19.66 -8.31 -9.61
N LEU A 68 20.27 -9.12 -10.48
CA LEU A 68 19.54 -10.10 -11.30
C LEU A 68 18.86 -11.16 -10.42
N ARG A 69 19.53 -11.65 -9.38
CA ARG A 69 18.93 -12.60 -8.42
C ARG A 69 17.75 -11.97 -7.68
N GLU A 70 17.93 -10.77 -7.14
CA GLU A 70 16.86 -10.04 -6.45
C GLU A 70 15.65 -9.79 -7.38
N ALA A 71 15.90 -9.33 -8.61
CA ALA A 71 14.86 -9.14 -9.61
C ALA A 71 14.15 -10.46 -9.97
N SER A 72 14.88 -11.58 -10.08
CA SER A 72 14.28 -12.88 -10.36
C SER A 72 13.40 -13.39 -9.21
N GLN A 73 13.80 -13.13 -7.96
CA GLN A 73 12.99 -13.48 -6.79
C GLN A 73 11.72 -12.65 -6.71
N LEU A 74 11.82 -11.35 -7.01
CA LEU A 74 10.68 -10.45 -7.06
C LEU A 74 9.71 -10.85 -8.19
N LEU A 75 10.25 -11.19 -9.36
CA LEU A 75 9.45 -11.67 -10.49
C LEU A 75 8.71 -12.96 -10.16
N ALA A 76 9.39 -13.94 -9.53
CA ALA A 76 8.76 -15.18 -9.10
C ALA A 76 7.63 -14.93 -8.08
N ARG A 77 7.81 -13.98 -7.15
CA ARG A 77 6.74 -13.56 -6.23
C ARG A 77 5.56 -12.93 -6.97
N TRP A 78 5.82 -12.04 -7.93
CA TRP A 78 4.74 -11.43 -8.70
C TRP A 78 4.02 -12.42 -9.60
N GLU A 79 4.73 -13.39 -10.19
CA GLU A 79 4.11 -14.47 -10.96
C GLU A 79 3.19 -15.30 -10.07
N ASP A 80 3.62 -15.61 -8.86
CA ASP A 80 2.81 -16.36 -7.88
C ASP A 80 1.59 -15.57 -7.39
N GLN A 81 1.69 -14.24 -7.25
CA GLN A 81 0.57 -13.35 -6.89
C GLN A 81 -0.34 -13.00 -8.08
N SER A 82 0.14 -13.16 -9.31
CA SER A 82 -0.61 -12.77 -10.52
C SER A 82 -1.79 -13.71 -10.78
N LEU A 83 -2.75 -13.21 -11.56
CA LEU A 83 -3.89 -14.03 -11.98
C LEU A 83 -3.44 -15.13 -12.97
N PRO A 84 -4.23 -16.22 -13.13
CA PRO A 84 -3.93 -17.27 -14.09
C PRO A 84 -3.66 -16.75 -15.51
N ALA A 85 -2.79 -17.43 -16.25
CA ALA A 85 -2.37 -17.02 -17.59
C ALA A 85 -3.53 -17.01 -18.61
N ASP A 86 -4.55 -17.85 -18.42
CA ASP A 86 -5.79 -17.81 -19.20
C ASP A 86 -6.59 -16.57 -18.81
N THR A 87 -6.65 -15.59 -19.72
CA THR A 87 -7.28 -14.30 -19.50
C THR A 87 -8.79 -14.39 -19.24
N GLU A 88 -9.48 -15.35 -19.88
CA GLU A 88 -10.93 -15.54 -19.72
C GLU A 88 -11.25 -16.18 -18.37
N ALA A 89 -10.48 -17.21 -18.01
CA ALA A 89 -10.59 -17.84 -16.70
C ALA A 89 -10.21 -16.85 -15.59
N ALA A 90 -9.12 -16.10 -15.73
CA ALA A 90 -8.68 -15.09 -14.78
C ALA A 90 -9.74 -14.00 -14.55
N ARG A 91 -10.33 -13.48 -15.63
CA ARG A 91 -11.40 -12.49 -15.56
C ARG A 91 -12.59 -13.04 -14.77
N SER A 92 -13.04 -14.24 -15.12
CA SER A 92 -14.20 -14.88 -14.49
C SER A 92 -13.96 -15.19 -13.01
N LEU A 93 -12.79 -15.75 -12.67
CA LEU A 93 -12.41 -16.09 -11.30
C LEU A 93 -12.29 -14.86 -10.41
N TYR A 94 -11.62 -13.80 -10.89
CA TYR A 94 -11.46 -12.58 -10.12
C TYR A 94 -12.79 -11.83 -9.94
N GLN A 95 -13.65 -11.83 -10.96
CA GLN A 95 -14.99 -11.27 -10.84
C GLN A 95 -15.82 -12.03 -9.79
N ALA A 96 -15.79 -13.36 -9.80
CA ALA A 96 -16.49 -14.17 -8.81
C ALA A 96 -15.98 -13.89 -7.39
N TRP A 97 -14.66 -13.76 -7.22
CA TRP A 97 -14.05 -13.40 -5.95
C TRP A 97 -14.43 -12.00 -5.45
N LEU A 98 -14.52 -11.01 -6.34
CA LEU A 98 -15.01 -9.67 -5.97
C LEU A 98 -16.47 -9.70 -5.54
N VAL A 99 -17.30 -10.50 -6.19
CA VAL A 99 -18.72 -10.68 -5.80
C VAL A 99 -18.81 -11.33 -4.43
N GLU A 100 -18.05 -12.39 -4.17
CA GLU A 100 -17.98 -13.06 -2.86
C GLU A 100 -17.51 -12.10 -1.76
N LEU A 101 -16.43 -11.34 -2.01
CA LEU A 101 -15.91 -10.36 -1.06
C LEU A 101 -16.93 -9.25 -0.72
N VAL A 102 -17.68 -8.79 -1.72
CA VAL A 102 -18.72 -7.77 -1.53
C VAL A 102 -19.89 -8.33 -0.72
N ASP A 103 -20.28 -9.57 -0.97
CA ASP A 103 -21.35 -10.27 -0.24
C ASP A 103 -20.96 -10.55 1.22
N ASP A 104 -19.74 -11.04 1.46
CA ASP A 104 -19.19 -11.33 2.80
C ASP A 104 -19.18 -10.10 3.71
N VAL A 105 -18.92 -8.93 3.15
CA VAL A 105 -18.91 -7.64 3.87
C VAL A 105 -20.33 -7.05 4.02
N GLY A 106 -21.30 -7.56 3.25
CA GLY A 106 -22.69 -7.12 3.28
C GLY A 106 -22.94 -5.78 2.60
N LEU A 107 -22.15 -5.41 1.58
CA LEU A 107 -22.40 -4.18 0.82
C LEU A 107 -23.67 -4.35 -0.05
N GLY A 108 -24.59 -3.39 0.05
CA GLY A 108 -25.87 -3.38 -0.64
C GLY A 108 -25.78 -2.96 -2.11
N SER A 109 -26.76 -3.43 -2.91
CA SER A 109 -26.90 -3.12 -4.34
C SER A 109 -25.59 -3.24 -5.15
N PRO A 110 -24.83 -4.34 -5.02
CA PRO A 110 -23.52 -4.43 -5.64
C PRO A 110 -23.62 -4.65 -7.15
N SER A 111 -22.73 -4.00 -7.88
CA SER A 111 -22.52 -4.19 -9.32
C SER A 111 -21.03 -4.32 -9.58
N VAL A 112 -20.62 -5.47 -10.11
CA VAL A 112 -19.25 -5.76 -10.49
C VAL A 112 -19.19 -5.90 -12.01
N THR A 113 -18.36 -5.10 -12.65
CA THR A 113 -18.11 -5.18 -14.10
C THR A 113 -16.63 -5.36 -14.39
N SER A 114 -16.32 -6.00 -15.51
CA SER A 114 -14.96 -6.28 -15.98
C SER A 114 -14.73 -5.72 -17.38
N SER A 115 -13.48 -5.33 -17.68
CA SER A 115 -13.06 -4.99 -19.04
C SER A 115 -12.48 -6.19 -19.79
N GLU A 116 -12.27 -6.02 -21.09
CA GLU A 116 -11.39 -6.90 -21.87
C GLU A 116 -9.93 -6.78 -21.38
N PRO A 117 -9.13 -7.87 -21.44
CA PRO A 117 -7.72 -7.84 -21.11
C PRO A 117 -6.93 -6.92 -22.06
N VAL A 118 -6.13 -6.02 -21.51
CA VAL A 118 -5.30 -5.09 -22.29
C VAL A 118 -3.84 -5.53 -22.24
N PRO A 119 -3.22 -5.92 -23.37
CA PRO A 119 -1.81 -6.26 -23.40
C PRO A 119 -0.94 -5.02 -23.14
N ARG A 120 0.10 -5.18 -22.33
CA ARG A 120 1.08 -4.13 -22.04
C ARG A 120 2.46 -4.56 -22.51
N ALA A 121 2.92 -3.93 -23.61
CA ALA A 121 4.24 -4.14 -24.21
C ALA A 121 4.59 -5.62 -24.49
N GLY A 122 3.60 -6.50 -24.60
CA GLY A 122 3.80 -7.95 -24.78
C GLY A 122 4.37 -8.69 -23.57
N LEU A 123 4.45 -8.04 -22.40
CA LEU A 123 5.04 -8.62 -21.18
C LEU A 123 3.97 -9.16 -20.22
N TYR A 124 2.83 -8.48 -20.13
CA TYR A 124 1.75 -8.82 -19.23
C TYR A 124 0.40 -8.31 -19.77
N TYR A 125 -0.69 -8.81 -19.21
CA TYR A 125 -2.03 -8.25 -19.42
C TYR A 125 -2.49 -7.51 -18.18
N THR A 126 -3.23 -6.44 -18.42
CA THR A 126 -3.99 -5.72 -17.40
C THR A 126 -5.47 -6.07 -17.54
N LEU A 127 -6.12 -6.40 -16.43
CA LEU A 127 -7.57 -6.47 -16.34
C LEU A 127 -8.09 -5.38 -15.41
N SER A 128 -9.10 -4.64 -15.87
CA SER A 128 -9.77 -3.61 -15.07
C SER A 128 -11.14 -4.08 -14.62
N PHE A 129 -11.49 -3.78 -13.38
CA PHE A 129 -12.79 -4.06 -12.80
C PHE A 129 -13.38 -2.79 -12.20
N ALA A 130 -14.70 -2.66 -12.24
CA ALA A 130 -15.41 -1.60 -11.51
C ALA A 130 -16.39 -2.23 -10.54
N VAL A 131 -16.35 -1.78 -9.29
CA VAL A 131 -17.28 -2.19 -8.23
C VAL A 131 -18.08 -0.97 -7.82
N ARG A 132 -19.41 -1.07 -7.92
CA ARG A 132 -20.34 -0.08 -7.35
C ARG A 132 -21.18 -0.75 -6.28
N ALA A 133 -21.31 -0.12 -5.13
CA ALA A 133 -22.12 -0.65 -4.04
C ALA A 133 -22.53 0.48 -3.08
N ARG A 134 -23.44 0.16 -2.16
CA ARG A 134 -23.82 1.04 -1.05
C ARG A 134 -23.49 0.39 0.27
N GLY A 135 -23.01 1.15 1.24
CA GLY A 135 -22.72 0.63 2.57
C GLY A 135 -22.21 1.68 3.52
N THR A 136 -21.94 1.29 4.76
CA THR A 136 -21.42 2.20 5.78
C THR A 136 -19.90 2.38 5.62
N LEU A 137 -19.34 3.38 6.32
CA LEU A 137 -17.88 3.54 6.40
C LEU A 137 -17.18 2.32 7.02
N GLU A 138 -17.86 1.65 7.96
CA GLU A 138 -17.37 0.40 8.56
C GLU A 138 -17.25 -0.68 7.50
N GLN A 139 -18.30 -0.92 6.73
CA GLN A 139 -18.28 -1.91 5.65
C GLN A 139 -17.23 -1.59 4.58
N LEU A 140 -17.07 -0.32 4.20
CA LEU A 140 -15.99 0.08 3.29
C LEU A 140 -14.60 -0.25 3.87
N THR A 141 -14.39 0.01 5.16
CA THR A 141 -13.12 -0.27 5.84
C THR A 141 -12.85 -1.77 5.88
N GLN A 142 -13.87 -2.58 6.18
CA GLN A 142 -13.81 -4.05 6.16
C GLN A 142 -13.48 -4.59 4.76
N PHE A 143 -14.15 -4.06 3.73
CA PHE A 143 -13.87 -4.40 2.33
C PHE A 143 -12.41 -4.11 1.96
N LEU A 144 -11.92 -2.90 2.24
CA LEU A 144 -10.55 -2.51 1.92
C LEU A 144 -9.53 -3.35 2.68
N PHE A 145 -9.80 -3.67 3.95
CA PHE A 145 -8.97 -4.55 4.76
C PHE A 145 -8.88 -5.95 4.13
N ALA A 146 -10.02 -6.61 3.89
CA ALA A 146 -10.05 -7.94 3.30
C ALA A 146 -9.47 -7.98 1.88
N PHE A 147 -9.74 -6.95 1.07
CA PHE A 147 -9.16 -6.78 -0.26
C PHE A 147 -7.62 -6.77 -0.19
N TYR A 148 -7.03 -5.84 0.57
CA TYR A 148 -5.57 -5.68 0.61
C TYR A 148 -4.83 -6.72 1.46
N ARG A 149 -5.54 -7.43 2.33
CA ARG A 149 -5.02 -8.60 3.04
C ARG A 149 -4.77 -9.78 2.11
N THR A 150 -5.46 -9.84 0.99
CA THR A 150 -5.34 -10.94 0.04
C THR A 150 -4.02 -10.85 -0.75
N ASP A 151 -3.29 -11.95 -0.87
CA ASP A 151 -2.01 -12.04 -1.60
C ASP A 151 -2.19 -12.11 -3.14
N LEU A 152 -2.99 -11.20 -3.70
CA LEU A 152 -3.21 -11.09 -5.15
C LEU A 152 -2.53 -9.84 -5.71
N LEU A 153 -2.06 -9.89 -6.96
CA LEU A 153 -1.48 -8.73 -7.63
C LEU A 153 -2.57 -7.79 -8.17
N HIS A 154 -3.18 -7.05 -7.25
CA HIS A 154 -4.29 -6.14 -7.51
C HIS A 154 -4.12 -4.79 -6.80
N GLN A 155 -4.84 -3.78 -7.26
CA GLN A 155 -4.88 -2.47 -6.62
C GLN A 155 -6.17 -1.73 -6.92
N VAL A 156 -6.67 -0.96 -5.96
CA VAL A 156 -7.68 0.08 -6.22
C VAL A 156 -6.98 1.29 -6.85
N ARG A 157 -7.38 1.67 -8.07
CA ARG A 157 -6.85 2.82 -8.82
C ARG A 157 -7.57 4.12 -8.47
N SER A 158 -8.88 4.02 -8.21
CA SER A 158 -9.69 5.15 -7.76
C SER A 158 -10.80 4.65 -6.86
N LEU A 159 -11.10 5.43 -5.83
CA LEU A 159 -12.21 5.22 -4.91
C LEU A 159 -12.97 6.54 -4.82
N THR A 160 -14.23 6.51 -5.25
CA THR A 160 -15.18 7.61 -5.07
C THR A 160 -16.14 7.24 -3.96
N ILE A 161 -16.31 8.15 -3.01
CA ILE A 161 -17.19 8.00 -1.84
C ILE A 161 -18.14 9.18 -1.84
N THR A 162 -19.44 8.90 -1.98
CA THR A 162 -20.48 9.93 -1.95
C THR A 162 -21.41 9.66 -0.77
N PRO A 163 -21.43 10.52 0.27
CA PRO A 163 -22.36 10.37 1.38
C PRO A 163 -23.81 10.51 0.90
N LEU A 164 -24.68 9.59 1.31
CA LEU A 164 -26.12 9.71 1.08
C LEU A 164 -26.72 10.60 2.17
N GLN A 165 -27.61 11.52 1.78
CA GLN A 165 -28.18 12.47 2.73
C GLN A 165 -29.06 11.74 3.75
N ARG A 166 -28.95 12.17 5.02
CA ARG A 166 -29.79 11.69 6.14
C ARG A 166 -29.66 10.19 6.43
N THR A 167 -28.58 9.56 6.00
CA THR A 167 -28.24 8.17 6.35
C THR A 167 -26.75 8.08 6.70
N ASP A 168 -26.35 6.95 7.26
CA ASP A 168 -24.95 6.56 7.46
C ASP A 168 -24.35 5.85 6.24
N GLN A 169 -25.13 5.74 5.15
CA GLN A 169 -24.75 5.03 3.94
C GLN A 169 -23.94 5.93 2.99
N LEU A 170 -23.01 5.28 2.31
CA LEU A 170 -22.14 5.83 1.29
C LEU A 170 -22.45 5.13 -0.02
N ASP A 171 -22.55 5.89 -1.11
CA ASP A 171 -22.47 5.37 -2.46
C ASP A 171 -21.00 5.27 -2.86
N LEU A 172 -20.56 4.05 -3.16
CA LEU A 172 -19.16 3.66 -3.35
C LEU A 172 -18.94 3.27 -4.80
N SER A 173 -17.90 3.84 -5.42
CA SER A 173 -17.45 3.44 -6.75
C SER A 173 -15.94 3.23 -6.76
N LEU A 174 -15.51 1.99 -6.98
CA LEU A 174 -14.12 1.58 -7.03
C LEU A 174 -13.73 1.19 -8.45
N ALA A 175 -12.57 1.64 -8.91
CA ALA A 175 -11.91 1.09 -10.09
C ALA A 175 -10.69 0.29 -9.63
N ILE A 176 -10.63 -0.98 -10.04
CA ILE A 176 -9.63 -1.95 -9.61
C ILE A 176 -8.84 -2.39 -10.85
N GLU A 177 -7.54 -2.57 -10.67
CA GLU A 177 -6.64 -3.10 -11.69
C GLU A 177 -5.95 -4.35 -11.17
N THR A 178 -5.83 -5.36 -12.03
CA THR A 178 -5.11 -6.60 -11.74
C THR A 178 -4.20 -6.95 -12.91
N LEU A 179 -3.16 -7.74 -12.62
CA LEU A 179 -2.17 -8.13 -13.61
C LEU A 179 -2.16 -9.65 -13.82
N ILE A 180 -2.02 -10.03 -15.08
CA ILE A 180 -1.66 -11.39 -15.50
C ILE A 180 -0.24 -11.30 -16.05
N LEU A 181 0.72 -11.86 -15.33
CA LEU A 181 2.06 -12.03 -15.86
C LEU A 181 2.06 -13.24 -16.78
N GLN A 182 2.53 -13.05 -18.02
CA GLN A 182 2.88 -14.20 -18.83
C GLN A 182 4.17 -14.77 -18.23
N ALA A 183 4.22 -16.07 -17.97
CA ALA A 183 5.46 -16.74 -17.62
C ALA A 183 6.44 -16.55 -18.79
N SER A 184 7.26 -15.50 -18.70
CA SER A 184 8.26 -15.22 -19.71
C SER A 184 9.33 -16.29 -19.56
N SER A 185 9.66 -16.94 -20.67
CA SER A 185 10.80 -17.85 -20.83
C SER A 185 12.14 -17.12 -20.61
N ALA A 186 12.33 -16.48 -19.46
CA ALA A 186 13.48 -15.66 -19.10
C ALA A 186 14.29 -16.30 -17.96
N ALA A 187 14.51 -17.59 -18.08
CA ALA A 187 15.71 -18.31 -17.66
C ALA A 187 15.70 -19.59 -18.49
N GLY A 188 16.85 -20.18 -18.78
CA GLY A 188 16.94 -21.51 -19.43
C GLY A 188 16.37 -22.66 -18.59
N ALA A 189 15.30 -22.43 -17.81
CA ALA A 189 14.38 -23.46 -17.43
C ALA A 189 13.74 -23.96 -18.72
N LYS A 190 14.17 -25.16 -19.12
CA LYS A 190 13.41 -26.08 -19.98
C LYS A 190 11.92 -25.80 -19.73
N PRO A 191 11.08 -25.55 -20.76
CA PRO A 191 9.66 -25.43 -20.54
C PRO A 191 9.31 -26.63 -19.67
N ALA A 192 8.81 -26.36 -18.45
CA ALA A 192 8.26 -27.42 -17.63
C ALA A 192 7.33 -28.10 -18.59
N VAL A 193 7.73 -29.32 -18.95
CA VAL A 193 7.13 -30.14 -19.98
C VAL A 193 5.65 -29.92 -19.80
N ALA A 194 4.95 -29.60 -20.89
CA ALA A 194 3.52 -29.85 -20.96
C ALA A 194 3.35 -31.28 -20.46
N ALA A 195 3.14 -31.42 -19.16
CA ALA A 195 3.15 -32.68 -18.47
C ALA A 195 1.83 -33.24 -18.93
N ALA A 196 1.93 -34.14 -19.91
CA ALA A 196 0.86 -34.92 -20.47
C ALA A 196 0.31 -35.85 -19.35
N GLY A 197 -0.28 -35.24 -18.33
CA GLY A 197 -0.55 -35.83 -17.02
C GLY A 197 -0.67 -34.84 -15.85
N ALA A 198 -0.48 -33.52 -16.05
CA ALA A 198 -1.05 -32.54 -15.13
C ALA A 198 -2.57 -32.55 -15.36
N THR A 199 -3.28 -33.44 -14.66
CA THR A 199 -4.69 -33.20 -14.36
C THR A 199 -4.85 -31.73 -14.04
N THR A 200 -5.87 -31.10 -14.60
CA THR A 200 -6.47 -29.85 -14.19
C THR A 200 -6.58 -29.78 -12.66
N GLU A 201 -5.46 -29.57 -11.96
CA GLU A 201 -5.45 -29.05 -10.61
C GLU A 201 -6.08 -27.69 -10.78
N ASN A 202 -7.37 -27.68 -10.49
CA ASN A 202 -8.36 -26.86 -11.15
C ASN A 202 -7.86 -25.42 -11.09
N VAL A 203 -7.81 -24.69 -12.20
CA VAL A 203 -7.30 -23.30 -12.22
C VAL A 203 -7.94 -22.46 -11.08
N TYR A 204 -9.18 -22.83 -10.73
CA TYR A 204 -9.90 -22.46 -9.52
C TYR A 204 -9.18 -22.75 -8.19
N GLU A 205 -8.73 -23.98 -7.92
CA GLU A 205 -8.00 -24.37 -6.70
C GLU A 205 -6.69 -23.59 -6.54
N GLN A 206 -5.96 -23.36 -7.64
CA GLN A 206 -4.74 -22.54 -7.59
C GLN A 206 -5.05 -21.08 -7.23
N PHE A 207 -6.11 -20.52 -7.83
CA PHE A 207 -6.58 -19.17 -7.49
C PHE A 207 -7.04 -19.08 -6.02
N ARG A 208 -7.81 -20.06 -5.55
CA ARG A 208 -8.32 -20.12 -4.17
C ARG A 208 -7.21 -20.22 -3.11
N ARG A 209 -6.12 -20.95 -3.42
CA ARG A 209 -4.94 -20.99 -2.53
C ARG A 209 -4.26 -19.64 -2.39
N ARG A 210 -4.27 -18.79 -3.42
CA ARG A 210 -3.71 -17.43 -3.38
C ARG A 210 -4.59 -16.50 -2.55
N SER A 211 -5.91 -16.64 -2.66
CA SER A 211 -6.84 -15.82 -1.88
C SER A 211 -6.82 -16.09 -0.37
N TRP A 212 -6.25 -17.21 0.08
CA TRP A 212 -6.04 -17.51 1.51
C TRP A 212 -4.70 -17.05 2.09
N ARG A 213 -3.77 -16.56 1.27
CA ARG A 213 -2.49 -16.03 1.76
C ARG A 213 -2.64 -14.58 2.22
N ILE A 214 -1.91 -14.24 3.28
CA ILE A 214 -1.91 -12.90 3.88
C ILE A 214 -0.78 -12.08 3.23
N SER A 215 -1.16 -10.94 2.69
CA SER A 215 -0.32 -9.91 2.10
C SER A 215 0.31 -9.02 3.18
N ASP A 216 1.52 -8.52 2.92
CA ASP A 216 2.25 -7.56 3.76
C ASP A 216 1.95 -6.08 3.40
N ARG A 217 0.93 -5.84 2.58
CA ARG A 217 0.59 -4.50 2.08
C ARG A 217 -0.16 -3.62 3.08
N LEU A 218 -0.78 -4.22 4.10
CA LEU A 218 -1.51 -3.48 5.12
C LEU A 218 -0.55 -2.80 6.10
N ALA A 219 -0.92 -1.63 6.59
CA ALA A 219 -0.17 -0.93 7.64
C ALA A 219 -0.28 -1.65 8.99
N PHE A 220 -1.42 -2.29 9.25
CA PHE A 220 -1.69 -3.07 10.45
C PHE A 220 -2.35 -4.39 10.05
N ASP A 221 -1.93 -5.50 10.66
CA ASP A 221 -2.52 -6.83 10.42
C ASP A 221 -3.86 -7.01 11.14
N ASP A 222 -4.15 -6.12 12.10
CA ASP A 222 -5.36 -6.13 12.91
C ASP A 222 -6.39 -5.16 12.35
N GLN A 223 -7.59 -5.67 12.11
CA GLN A 223 -8.72 -4.90 11.63
C GLN A 223 -9.17 -3.84 12.66
N GLU A 224 -9.07 -4.13 13.96
CA GLU A 224 -9.49 -3.19 15.00
C GLU A 224 -8.65 -1.90 15.00
N ALA A 225 -7.39 -1.98 14.58
CA ALA A 225 -6.52 -0.80 14.43
C ALA A 225 -7.10 0.24 13.47
N TYR A 226 -7.94 -0.17 12.51
CA TYR A 226 -8.59 0.72 11.53
C TYR A 226 -9.90 1.33 12.03
N GLN A 227 -10.41 0.94 13.20
CA GLN A 227 -11.64 1.49 13.79
C GLN A 227 -11.55 3.00 14.05
N ALA A 228 -10.35 3.55 14.18
CA ALA A 228 -10.15 4.99 14.30
C ALA A 228 -10.69 5.77 13.08
N ILE A 229 -10.69 5.18 11.88
CA ILE A 229 -11.24 5.79 10.66
C ILE A 229 -12.76 5.88 10.78
N VAL A 230 -13.39 4.79 11.20
CA VAL A 230 -14.84 4.68 11.39
C VAL A 230 -15.30 5.66 12.47
N ARG A 231 -14.65 5.67 13.64
CA ARG A 231 -15.01 6.55 14.76
C ARG A 231 -14.88 8.04 14.43
N ARG A 232 -13.89 8.42 13.62
CA ARG A 232 -13.70 9.82 13.21
C ARG A 232 -14.68 10.25 12.14
N ASN A 233 -15.26 9.29 11.39
CA ASN A 233 -16.18 9.46 10.27
C ASN A 233 -16.05 10.83 9.57
N ILE A 234 -14.98 11.02 8.81
CA ILE A 234 -14.72 12.29 8.11
C ILE A 234 -15.80 12.67 7.09
N PHE A 235 -16.63 11.71 6.70
CA PHE A 235 -17.77 11.91 5.80
C PHE A 235 -19.00 12.47 6.51
N ALA A 236 -18.98 12.56 7.84
CA ALA A 236 -19.99 13.21 8.65
C ALA A 236 -19.77 14.72 8.80
N LEU A 237 -18.65 15.28 8.33
CA LEU A 237 -18.27 16.69 8.55
C LEU A 237 -19.12 17.73 7.79
N GLY A 238 -20.24 17.32 7.17
CA GLY A 238 -21.27 18.19 6.59
C GLY A 238 -22.64 18.06 7.26
N GLY A 239 -22.71 17.47 8.46
CA GLY A 239 -23.97 17.06 9.09
C GLY A 239 -24.26 15.58 8.81
N GLY A 240 -23.33 14.71 9.20
CA GLY A 240 -23.55 13.27 9.17
C GLY A 240 -24.80 12.90 9.97
N PHE A 241 -25.39 11.76 9.61
CA PHE A 241 -26.52 11.23 10.34
C PHE A 241 -26.08 10.85 11.76
N ASP A 242 -26.28 11.76 12.71
CA ASP A 242 -26.34 11.41 14.12
C ASP A 242 -27.79 10.98 14.41
N PRO A 243 -28.03 9.72 14.82
CA PRO A 243 -29.38 9.29 15.17
C PRO A 243 -29.95 10.10 16.34
N THR A 244 -29.13 10.65 17.25
CA THR A 244 -29.64 11.55 18.29
C THR A 244 -30.15 12.85 17.68
N ASP A 245 -29.60 13.28 16.53
CA ASP A 245 -30.04 14.51 15.89
C ASP A 245 -31.43 14.43 15.25
N ASN A 246 -31.97 13.23 15.09
CA ASN A 246 -33.23 13.01 14.37
C ASN A 246 -34.24 12.15 15.15
N THR A 247 -33.95 11.78 16.41
CA THR A 247 -34.84 10.98 17.25
C THR A 247 -35.70 11.86 18.15
N TYR A 248 -37.02 11.67 18.06
CA TYR A 248 -38.02 12.42 18.80
C TYR A 248 -38.89 11.49 19.63
N LEU A 249 -39.34 11.96 20.78
CA LEU A 249 -40.45 11.33 21.49
C LEU A 249 -41.74 11.66 20.74
N THR A 250 -42.32 10.67 20.05
CA THR A 250 -43.46 10.92 19.16
C THR A 250 -44.78 10.43 19.71
N SER A 251 -44.77 9.47 20.64
CA SER A 251 -45.98 8.97 21.25
C SER A 251 -45.76 8.39 22.64
N ILE A 252 -46.74 8.59 23.51
CA ILE A 252 -46.91 7.86 24.75
C ILE A 252 -48.31 7.26 24.68
N THR A 253 -48.41 5.94 24.67
CA THR A 253 -49.70 5.23 24.51
C THR A 253 -49.87 4.19 25.60
N GLN A 254 -51.12 3.87 25.93
CA GLN A 254 -51.45 2.80 26.88
C GLN A 254 -51.77 1.53 26.11
N ILE A 255 -50.97 0.47 26.32
CA ILE A 255 -51.18 -0.85 25.72
C ILE A 255 -51.30 -1.85 26.86
N ASP A 256 -52.44 -2.54 26.93
CA ASP A 256 -52.78 -3.47 28.01
C ASP A 256 -52.67 -2.86 29.43
N GLY A 257 -52.97 -1.55 29.55
CA GLY A 257 -52.89 -0.81 30.81
C GLY A 257 -51.47 -0.50 31.28
N GLN A 258 -50.47 -0.67 30.41
CA GLN A 258 -49.08 -0.28 30.65
C GLN A 258 -48.66 0.81 29.66
N PRO A 259 -47.93 1.84 30.10
CA PRO A 259 -47.44 2.88 29.21
C PRO A 259 -46.35 2.33 28.27
N GLU A 260 -46.48 2.61 26.98
CA GLU A 260 -45.51 2.33 25.93
C GLU A 260 -45.15 3.62 25.20
N VAL A 261 -43.85 3.89 25.15
CA VAL A 261 -43.23 5.11 24.64
C VAL A 261 -42.63 4.83 23.28
N TRP A 262 -42.92 5.69 22.31
CA TRP A 262 -42.43 5.55 20.94
C TRP A 262 -41.43 6.66 20.65
N PHE A 263 -40.20 6.24 20.34
CA PHE A 263 -39.15 7.10 19.81
C PHE A 263 -39.09 6.91 18.31
N THR A 264 -39.25 7.98 17.54
CA THR A 264 -39.15 7.92 16.08
C THR A 264 -37.93 8.67 15.61
N ASN A 265 -37.09 7.99 14.84
CA ASN A 265 -36.07 8.65 14.05
C ASN A 265 -36.73 9.18 12.78
N ARG A 266 -36.97 10.50 12.71
CA ARG A 266 -37.68 11.15 11.58
C ARG A 266 -36.86 11.18 10.29
N ALA A 267 -35.58 10.86 10.34
CA ALA A 267 -34.74 10.77 9.15
C ALA A 267 -34.77 9.37 8.52
N THR A 268 -34.99 8.31 9.30
CA THR A 268 -35.10 6.92 8.81
C THR A 268 -36.52 6.35 8.84
N ASP A 269 -37.49 7.06 9.42
CA ASP A 269 -38.85 6.60 9.74
C ASP A 269 -38.90 5.36 10.64
N GLU A 270 -37.79 5.02 11.31
CA GLU A 270 -37.73 3.93 12.27
C GLU A 270 -38.40 4.32 13.59
N VAL A 271 -39.20 3.42 14.14
CA VAL A 271 -39.88 3.61 15.42
C VAL A 271 -39.41 2.55 16.41
N VAL A 272 -38.81 3.00 17.50
CA VAL A 272 -38.44 2.15 18.63
C VAL A 272 -39.45 2.33 19.75
N ARG A 273 -40.01 1.21 20.20
CA ARG A 273 -41.04 1.18 21.24
C ARG A 273 -40.44 0.65 22.53
N LEU A 274 -40.60 1.39 23.62
CA LEU A 274 -40.00 1.09 24.92
C LEU A 274 -41.05 1.18 26.01
N ARG A 275 -40.86 0.38 27.05
CA ARG A 275 -41.56 0.50 28.32
C ARG A 275 -40.56 0.92 29.40
N ALA A 276 -41.06 1.38 30.55
CA ALA A 276 -40.21 1.71 31.68
C ALA A 276 -39.25 0.54 32.01
N GLY A 277 -37.98 0.86 32.27
CA GLY A 277 -36.87 -0.08 32.41
C GLY A 277 -36.20 -0.50 31.10
N GLY A 278 -36.76 -0.15 29.94
CA GLY A 278 -36.16 -0.41 28.62
C GLY A 278 -34.92 0.45 28.37
N ARG A 279 -33.97 -0.06 27.57
CA ARG A 279 -32.78 0.70 27.15
C ARG A 279 -32.83 1.00 25.66
N LEU A 280 -32.35 2.19 25.29
CA LEU A 280 -32.15 2.60 23.92
C LEU A 280 -30.70 3.02 23.69
N THR A 281 -30.13 2.58 22.58
CA THR A 281 -28.81 3.02 22.11
C THR A 281 -28.99 3.75 20.78
N LEU A 282 -28.60 5.03 20.75
CA LEU A 282 -28.64 5.92 19.60
C LEU A 282 -27.21 6.43 19.33
N GLY A 283 -26.48 5.75 18.44
CA GLY A 283 -25.09 6.09 18.18
C GLY A 283 -24.25 6.02 19.48
N PRO A 284 -23.60 7.11 19.92
CA PRO A 284 -22.84 7.14 21.17
C PRO A 284 -23.70 7.26 22.44
N LEU A 285 -24.98 7.68 22.32
CA LEU A 285 -25.86 7.88 23.46
C LEU A 285 -26.56 6.56 23.82
N THR A 286 -26.43 6.13 25.08
CA THR A 286 -27.23 5.02 25.62
C THR A 286 -27.95 5.48 26.87
N PHE A 287 -29.27 5.31 26.92
CA PHE A 287 -30.08 5.70 28.07
C PHE A 287 -31.09 4.62 28.46
N LEU A 288 -31.50 4.66 29.72
CA LEU A 288 -32.59 3.88 30.28
C LEU A 288 -33.86 4.74 30.34
N LEU A 289 -35.00 4.22 29.89
CA LEU A 289 -36.29 4.84 30.14
C LEU A 289 -36.71 4.55 31.58
N ALA A 290 -36.45 5.47 32.51
CA ALA A 290 -36.69 5.27 33.94
C ALA A 290 -38.18 5.35 34.29
N GLU A 291 -38.83 6.45 33.90
CA GLU A 291 -40.24 6.72 34.24
C GLU A 291 -41.01 7.26 33.02
N VAL A 292 -42.33 7.00 33.00
CA VAL A 292 -43.23 7.44 31.93
C VAL A 292 -44.42 8.14 32.56
N PHE A 293 -44.65 9.40 32.17
CA PHE A 293 -45.79 10.22 32.55
C PHE A 293 -46.72 10.41 31.33
N ASP A 294 -47.80 11.17 31.51
CA ASP A 294 -48.81 11.39 30.47
C ASP A 294 -48.26 12.17 29.27
N THR A 295 -47.39 13.16 29.52
CA THR A 295 -46.82 14.07 28.50
C THR A 295 -45.31 14.01 28.39
N ASP A 296 -44.64 13.37 29.35
CA ASP A 296 -43.19 13.44 29.51
C ASP A 296 -42.62 12.09 29.93
N VAL A 297 -41.32 11.91 29.72
CA VAL A 297 -40.59 10.73 30.17
C VAL A 297 -39.32 11.14 30.90
N VAL A 298 -38.87 10.30 31.82
CA VAL A 298 -37.57 10.44 32.47
C VAL A 298 -36.63 9.41 31.90
N ILE A 299 -35.52 9.89 31.36
CA ILE A 299 -34.42 9.05 30.87
C ILE A 299 -33.21 9.19 31.78
N GLU A 300 -32.48 8.10 31.97
CA GLU A 300 -31.26 8.06 32.77
C GLU A 300 -30.06 7.71 31.88
N THR A 301 -29.02 8.53 31.92
CA THR A 301 -27.75 8.32 31.21
C THR A 301 -26.60 8.74 32.12
N ASP A 302 -25.54 7.95 32.19
CA ASP A 302 -24.35 8.22 33.02
C ASP A 302 -24.65 8.56 34.50
N GLY A 303 -25.76 8.03 35.05
CA GLY A 303 -26.21 8.27 36.41
C GLY A 303 -26.94 9.61 36.62
N GLU A 304 -27.19 10.37 35.56
CA GLU A 304 -27.97 11.60 35.59
C GLU A 304 -29.38 11.37 35.01
N ARG A 305 -30.37 12.06 35.57
CA ARG A 305 -31.78 11.97 35.14
C ARG A 305 -32.15 13.18 34.30
N TRP A 306 -32.87 12.94 33.22
CA TRP A 306 -33.26 13.96 32.25
C TRP A 306 -34.75 13.80 31.91
N LEU A 307 -35.48 14.91 31.87
CA LEU A 307 -36.87 14.99 31.45
C LEU A 307 -36.95 15.28 29.95
N LEU A 308 -37.80 14.55 29.24
CA LEU A 308 -38.06 14.76 27.81
C LEU A 308 -39.56 14.81 27.56
N GLY A 309 -40.03 15.87 26.89
CA GLY A 309 -41.43 16.08 26.60
C GLY A 309 -41.89 15.44 25.28
N LEU A 310 -43.19 15.16 25.19
CA LEU A 310 -43.82 14.66 23.97
C LEU A 310 -43.68 15.68 22.84
N GLY A 311 -43.02 15.25 21.75
CA GLY A 311 -42.72 16.07 20.58
C GLY A 311 -41.27 16.57 20.54
N ASP A 312 -40.55 16.51 21.66
CA ASP A 312 -39.18 17.00 21.78
C ASP A 312 -38.18 16.03 21.15
N LYS A 313 -37.05 16.60 20.73
CA LYS A 313 -35.89 15.86 20.28
C LYS A 313 -35.12 15.31 21.47
N ILE A 314 -34.51 14.13 21.34
CA ILE A 314 -33.75 13.51 22.44
C ILE A 314 -32.64 14.41 23.01
N THR A 315 -32.03 15.27 22.17
CA THR A 315 -30.98 16.22 22.58
C THR A 315 -31.52 17.48 23.28
N GLU A 316 -32.84 17.67 23.31
CA GLU A 316 -33.52 18.79 23.96
C GLU A 316 -33.95 18.46 25.40
N ALA A 317 -33.65 17.25 25.88
CA ALA A 317 -33.96 16.82 27.23
C ALA A 317 -33.36 17.77 28.29
N HIS A 318 -34.10 17.98 29.38
CA HIS A 318 -33.74 18.88 30.45
C HIS A 318 -33.26 18.11 31.68
N ALA A 319 -32.10 18.47 32.25
CA ALA A 319 -31.59 17.82 33.45
C ALA A 319 -32.56 17.99 34.64
N LEU A 320 -32.83 16.89 35.33
CA LEU A 320 -33.59 16.89 36.58
C LEU A 320 -32.63 17.02 37.78
N PRO A 321 -32.98 17.79 38.81
CA PRO A 321 -32.19 17.86 40.03
C PRO A 321 -32.08 16.48 40.70
N PRO A 322 -30.96 16.15 41.36
CA PRO A 322 -30.75 14.84 42.01
C PRO A 322 -31.67 14.57 43.22
N GLU A 323 -32.59 15.48 43.53
CA GLU A 323 -33.56 15.37 44.62
C GLU A 323 -34.94 14.84 44.15
N PHE A 324 -35.10 14.49 42.87
CA PHE A 324 -36.32 13.93 42.26
C PHE A 324 -36.07 12.57 41.62
#